data_AF-J3LE52-F1
#
_entry.id   AF-J3LE52-F1
#
_cell.length_a   1.000
_cell.length_b   1.000
_cell.length_c   1.000
_cell.angle_alpha   90.00
_cell.angle_beta   90.00
_cell.angle_gamma   90.00
#
_symmetry.space_group_name_H-M   'P 1'
#
loop_
_entity.id
_entity.type
_entity.pdbx_description
1 polymer ?
#
loop_
_entity_poly.entity_id
_entity_poly.type
_entity_poly.pdbx_seq_one_letter_code
_entity_poly.pdbx_strand_id
1 'polypeptide(L)'
;MGRDPAVELPEFPHYFAFSLEGRIRPRHEALRERRVQMSLKDMLTSSDDEFRERLVDAALSAARKIAAVLWVQEYQRLNSYLMKKITFRLDQWHQQ
;
A
#
# COMPACT_ATOMS: atom_id res chain seq x y z
N MET A 1 -10.43 -0.78 -9.16
CA MET A 1 -9.24 -1.18 -9.96
C MET A 1 -8.21 -0.07 -10.07
N GLY A 2 -8.60 1.21 -9.92
CA GLY A 2 -7.64 2.31 -9.73
C GLY A 2 -6.94 2.77 -11.01
N ARG A 3 -7.21 2.10 -12.14
CA ARG A 3 -6.79 2.48 -13.48
C ARG A 3 -7.98 2.99 -14.29
N ASP A 4 -7.67 3.77 -15.32
CA ASP A 4 -8.65 4.30 -16.26
C ASP A 4 -9.23 3.15 -17.12
N PRO A 5 -10.57 2.94 -17.11
CA PRO A 5 -11.21 1.95 -17.97
C PRO A 5 -10.87 2.10 -19.46
N ALA A 6 -10.63 3.32 -19.94
CA ALA A 6 -10.28 3.57 -21.34
C ALA A 6 -8.94 2.91 -21.75
N VAL A 7 -8.05 2.68 -20.78
CA VAL A 7 -6.76 2.00 -20.98
C VAL A 7 -6.89 0.51 -20.65
N GLU A 8 -7.59 0.19 -19.57
CA GLU A 8 -7.60 -1.16 -19.02
C GLU A 8 -8.48 -2.15 -19.80
N LEU A 9 -9.59 -1.67 -20.38
CA LEU A 9 -10.51 -2.52 -21.15
C LEU A 9 -9.93 -2.99 -22.49
N PRO A 10 -9.26 -2.14 -23.30
CA PRO A 10 -8.59 -2.58 -24.53
C PRO A 10 -7.42 -3.54 -24.28
N GLU A 11 -6.71 -3.38 -23.15
CA GLU A 11 -5.57 -4.26 -22.79
C GLU A 11 -6.02 -5.66 -22.35
N PHE A 12 -7.25 -5.80 -21.86
CA PHE A 12 -7.78 -7.07 -21.38
C PHE A 12 -9.25 -7.28 -21.81
N PRO A 13 -9.53 -7.46 -23.11
CA PRO A 13 -10.90 -7.63 -23.62
C PRO A 13 -11.59 -8.90 -23.11
N HIS A 14 -10.81 -9.89 -22.64
CA HIS A 14 -11.31 -11.15 -22.07
C HIS A 14 -12.17 -10.96 -20.82
N TYR A 15 -12.18 -9.77 -20.20
CA TYR A 15 -12.99 -9.50 -19.02
C TYR A 15 -14.49 -9.76 -19.24
N PHE A 16 -15.00 -9.55 -20.46
CA PHE A 16 -16.40 -9.81 -20.82
C PHE A 16 -16.79 -11.28 -20.73
N ALA A 17 -15.82 -12.20 -20.74
CA ALA A 17 -16.06 -13.63 -20.57
C ALA A 17 -16.32 -14.03 -19.11
N PHE A 18 -16.07 -13.14 -18.14
CA PHE A 18 -16.29 -13.42 -16.72
C PHE A 18 -17.66 -12.96 -16.25
N SER A 19 -18.25 -13.70 -15.31
CA SER A 19 -19.54 -13.34 -14.73
C SER A 19 -19.45 -12.05 -13.91
N LEU A 20 -20.34 -11.11 -14.21
CA LEU A 20 -20.45 -9.86 -13.47
C LEU A 20 -20.80 -10.11 -12.00
N GLU A 21 -21.87 -10.88 -11.75
CA GLU A 21 -22.34 -11.20 -10.39
C GLU A 21 -21.46 -12.25 -9.71
N GLY A 22 -21.02 -13.26 -10.47
CA GLY A 22 -20.33 -14.42 -9.90
C GLY A 22 -18.84 -14.19 -9.63
N ARG A 23 -18.19 -13.24 -10.31
CA ARG A 23 -16.73 -13.05 -10.18
C ARG A 23 -16.29 -11.59 -10.13
N ILE A 24 -16.76 -10.73 -11.03
CA ILE A 24 -16.29 -9.34 -11.13
C ILE A 24 -16.72 -8.52 -9.90
N ARG A 25 -18.02 -8.50 -9.58
CA ARG A 25 -18.57 -7.70 -8.47
C ARG A 25 -18.01 -8.12 -7.10
N PRO A 26 -18.01 -9.42 -6.71
CA PRO A 26 -17.48 -9.83 -5.41
C PRO A 26 -16.00 -9.46 -5.22
N ARG A 27 -15.17 -9.64 -6.26
CA ARG A 27 -13.75 -9.30 -6.19
C ARG A 27 -13.52 -7.78 -6.15
N HIS A 28 -14.29 -7.02 -6.91
CA HIS A 28 -14.23 -5.56 -6.89
C HIS A 28 -14.61 -4.98 -5.52
N GLU A 29 -15.66 -5.50 -4.89
CA GLU A 29 -16.08 -5.09 -3.55
C GLU A 29 -15.01 -5.39 -2.50
N ALA A 30 -14.43 -6.59 -2.53
CA ALA A 30 -13.36 -6.98 -1.61
C ALA A 30 -12.11 -6.06 -1.72
N LEU A 31 -11.73 -5.66 -2.94
CA LEU A 31 -10.67 -4.69 -3.19
C LEU A 31 -11.02 -3.31 -2.66
N ARG A 32 -12.25 -2.85 -2.89
CA ARG A 32 -12.75 -1.54 -2.46
C ARG A 32 -12.75 -1.39 -0.93
N GLU A 33 -13.24 -2.41 -0.23
CA GLU A 33 -13.27 -2.42 1.24
C GLU A 33 -11.88 -2.28 1.86
N ARG A 34 -10.88 -2.92 1.25
CA ARG A 34 -9.48 -2.93 1.74
C ARG A 34 -8.64 -1.81 1.16
N ARG A 35 -9.23 -0.93 0.33
CA ARG A 35 -8.55 0.16 -0.38
C ARG A 35 -7.35 -0.33 -1.21
N VAL A 36 -7.45 -1.55 -1.74
CA VAL A 36 -6.40 -2.16 -2.57
C VAL A 36 -6.70 -1.85 -4.04
N GLN A 37 -5.66 -1.43 -4.76
CA GLN A 37 -5.69 -1.31 -6.21
C GLN A 37 -5.04 -2.55 -6.84
N MET A 38 -5.69 -3.11 -7.86
CA MET A 38 -5.27 -4.29 -8.59
C MET A 38 -5.81 -4.16 -10.01
N SER A 39 -5.03 -4.62 -10.99
CA SER A 39 -5.43 -4.55 -12.39
C SER A 39 -6.57 -5.52 -12.69
N LEU A 40 -7.39 -5.21 -13.70
CA LEU A 40 -8.47 -6.08 -14.17
C LEU A 40 -7.96 -7.47 -14.57
N LYS A 41 -6.80 -7.52 -15.23
CA LYS A 41 -6.14 -8.76 -15.62
C LYS A 41 -5.79 -9.60 -14.40
N ASP A 42 -4.98 -9.07 -13.47
CA ASP A 42 -4.54 -9.82 -12.28
C ASP A 42 -5.73 -10.24 -11.40
N MET A 43 -6.74 -9.37 -11.31
CA MET A 43 -7.95 -9.63 -10.55
C MET A 43 -8.79 -10.77 -11.15
N LEU A 44 -8.83 -10.94 -12.48
CA LEU A 44 -9.74 -11.90 -13.12
C LEU A 44 -9.08 -13.20 -13.58
N THR A 45 -7.78 -13.19 -13.89
CA THR A 45 -7.06 -14.41 -14.30
C THR A 45 -6.71 -15.34 -13.15
N SER A 46 -6.74 -14.83 -11.91
CA SER A 46 -6.36 -15.55 -10.70
C SER A 46 -7.45 -16.51 -10.22
N SER A 47 -7.03 -17.64 -9.65
CA SER A 47 -7.94 -18.50 -8.89
C SER A 47 -8.49 -17.76 -7.66
N ASP A 48 -9.53 -18.30 -7.02
CA ASP A 48 -10.12 -17.65 -5.85
C ASP A 48 -9.12 -17.59 -4.68
N ASP A 49 -8.29 -18.62 -4.52
CA ASP A 49 -7.26 -18.67 -3.47
C ASP A 49 -6.12 -17.70 -3.77
N GLU A 50 -5.62 -17.68 -5.00
CA GLU A 50 -4.58 -16.72 -5.39
C GLU A 50 -5.06 -15.27 -5.28
N PHE A 51 -6.33 -15.01 -5.60
CA PHE A 51 -6.93 -13.68 -5.44
C PHE A 51 -6.93 -13.26 -3.97
N ARG A 52 -7.33 -14.17 -3.06
CA ARG A 52 -7.33 -13.92 -1.61
C ARG A 52 -5.93 -13.65 -1.09
N GLU A 53 -4.95 -14.44 -1.52
CA GLU A 53 -3.55 -14.25 -1.12
C GLU A 53 -3.03 -12.88 -1.55
N ARG A 54 -3.21 -12.51 -2.83
CA ARG A 54 -2.80 -11.20 -3.37
C ARG A 54 -3.51 -10.04 -2.66
N LEU A 55 -4.78 -10.21 -2.29
CA LEU A 55 -5.54 -9.20 -1.55
C LEU A 55 -4.95 -8.96 -0.16
N VAL A 56 -4.57 -10.03 0.55
CA VAL A 56 -3.93 -9.96 1.87
C VAL A 56 -2.54 -9.34 1.76
N ASP A 57 -1.72 -9.81 0.83
CA ASP A 57 -0.37 -9.28 0.61
C ASP A 57 -0.40 -7.79 0.28
N ALA A 58 -1.27 -7.37 -0.62
CA ALA A 58 -1.41 -5.96 -0.99
C ALA A 58 -1.81 -5.09 0.22
N ALA A 59 -2.74 -5.55 1.06
CA ALA A 59 -3.15 -4.84 2.28
C ALA A 59 -2.00 -4.73 3.29
N LEU A 60 -1.25 -5.82 3.52
CA LEU A 60 -0.07 -5.83 4.40
C LEU A 60 1.05 -4.94 3.87
N SER A 61 1.24 -4.90 2.54
CA SER A 61 2.26 -4.07 1.91
C SER A 61 2.02 -2.58 2.18
N ALA A 62 0.75 -2.14 2.18
CA ALA A 62 0.38 -0.77 2.50
C ALA A 62 0.65 -0.44 3.97
N ALA A 63 0.26 -1.34 4.89
CA ALA A 63 0.55 -1.20 6.31
C ALA A 63 2.06 -1.12 6.59
N ARG A 64 2.87 -1.95 5.92
CA ARG A 64 4.33 -1.94 6.04
C ARG A 64 4.95 -0.63 5.55
N LYS A 65 4.44 -0.05 4.45
CA LYS A 65 4.89 1.26 3.95
C LYS A 65 4.59 2.37 4.96
N ILE A 66 3.38 2.40 5.52
CA ILE A 66 3.00 3.38 6.55
C ILE A 66 3.90 3.23 7.78
N ALA A 67 4.07 2.01 8.27
CA ALA A 67 4.97 1.74 9.37
C ALA A 67 6.38 2.26 9.05
N ALA A 68 6.97 1.91 7.90
CA ALA A 68 8.29 2.38 7.50
C ALA A 68 8.39 3.91 7.50
N VAL A 69 7.38 4.62 7.01
CA VAL A 69 7.34 6.10 7.06
C VAL A 69 7.35 6.62 8.50
N LEU A 70 6.51 6.05 9.38
CA LEU A 70 6.47 6.43 10.79
C LEU A 70 7.79 6.13 11.51
N TRP A 71 8.40 4.98 11.22
CA TRP A 71 9.71 4.61 11.76
C TRP A 71 10.80 5.61 11.32
N VAL A 72 10.81 6.01 10.04
CA VAL A 72 11.76 7.02 9.54
C VAL A 72 11.53 8.38 10.22
N GLN A 73 10.28 8.80 10.38
CA GLN A 73 9.95 10.07 11.03
C GLN A 73 10.33 10.08 12.51
N GLU A 74 10.01 9.03 13.27
CA GLU A 74 10.37 8.96 14.69
C GLU A 74 11.89 8.87 14.87
N TYR A 75 12.59 8.13 14.01
CA TYR A 75 14.05 8.11 14.01
C TYR A 75 14.66 9.50 13.79
N GLN A 76 14.16 10.26 12.80
CA GLN A 76 14.59 11.64 12.56
C GLN A 76 14.28 12.56 13.77
N ARG A 77 13.12 12.38 14.40
CA ARG A 77 12.71 13.11 15.61
C ARG A 77 13.65 12.85 16.78
N LEU A 78 13.95 11.59 17.06
CA LEU A 78 14.82 11.17 18.16
C LEU A 78 16.28 11.62 17.90
N ASN A 79 16.76 11.49 16.67
CA ASN A 79 18.12 11.93 16.34
C ASN A 79 18.26 13.46 16.44
N SER A 80 17.23 14.22 16.06
CA SER A 80 17.19 15.68 16.27
C SER A 80 17.24 16.05 17.76
N TYR A 81 16.49 15.35 18.61
CA TYR A 81 16.50 15.57 20.06
C TYR A 81 17.87 15.25 20.68
N LEU A 82 18.46 14.11 20.32
CA LEU A 82 19.78 13.70 20.80
C LEU A 82 20.86 14.70 20.37
N MET A 83 20.83 15.17 19.12
CA MET A 83 21.77 16.17 18.63
C MET A 83 21.65 17.50 19.37
N LYS A 84 20.43 18.01 19.58
CA LYS A 84 20.20 19.22 20.38
C LYS A 84 20.67 19.10 21.83
N LYS A 85 20.54 17.90 22.43
CA LYS A 85 20.96 17.64 23.81
C LYS A 85 22.48 17.48 23.95
N ILE A 86 23.16 17.05 22.89
CA ILE A 86 24.61 16.95 22.82
C ILE A 86 25.21 18.34 22.61
N THR A 87 24.72 19.12 21.63
CA THR A 87 25.20 20.48 21.40
C THR A 87 24.95 21.38 22.59
N PHE A 88 23.76 21.32 23.21
CA PHE A 88 23.48 22.08 24.43
C PHE A 88 24.46 21.75 25.56
N ARG A 89 24.83 20.46 25.73
CA ARG A 89 25.85 20.10 26.72
C ARG A 89 27.24 20.61 26.33
N LEU A 90 27.65 20.50 25.07
CA LEU A 90 28.93 21.03 24.60
C LEU A 90 29.04 22.56 24.78
N ASP A 91 27.97 23.30 24.47
CA ASP A 91 27.93 24.76 24.66
C ASP A 91 28.05 25.16 26.13
N GLN A 92 27.45 24.39 27.05
CA GLN A 92 27.59 24.60 28.50
C GLN A 92 29.00 24.30 29.01
N TRP A 93 29.69 23.32 28.42
CA TRP A 93 31.10 23.01 28.74
C TRP A 93 32.07 24.08 28.24
N HIS A 94 31.73 24.81 27.17
CA HIS A 94 32.56 25.89 26.63
C HIS A 94 32.41 27.23 27.39
N GLN A 95 31.44 27.35 28.29
CA GLN A 95 31.19 28.56 29.09
C GLN A 95 31.68 28.47 30.55
N GLN A 96 32.38 27.39 30.91
CA GLN A 96 33.08 27.21 32.19
C GLN A 96 34.59 27.31 31.99
#